data_AF-A0A8I1TSP7-F1
#
_entry.id   AF-A0A8I1TSP7-F1
#
_cell.length_a   1.000
_cell.length_b   1.000
_cell.length_c   1.000
_cell.angle_alpha   90.00
_cell.angle_beta   90.00
_cell.angle_gamma   90.00
#
_symmetry.space_group_name_H-M   'P 1'
#
loop_
_entity.id
_entity.type
_entity.pdbx_description
1 polymer ?
#
loop_
_entity_poly.entity_id
_entity_poly.type
_entity_poly.pdbx_seq_one_letter_code
_entity_poly.pdbx_strand_id
1 'polypeptide(L)'
;MSSVAADLTQVRAAAELLGFALARRARPVEGGQYRALLDRYRSELGFKDVVDTMAEGLGLEVLGVPRSGMVLAPEPGGAFATRLADLRTTMDADDRLVFGLVLIGVAAFAYPTDADFDDPETRLVEIVRVDEFIRGSLDALGGLGGVEGSPEERARAAAQVYADLPQLITTQTGRRARGCTLKAVEEVFGWLVEQGAAREAGTLGPDTFHLTDRFRLLVADSAGGAALDALRDVRSAEVASS
;
A
#
# COMPACT_ATOMS: atom_id res chain seq x y z
N MET A 1 -34.13 -14.39 -29.81
CA MET A 1 -33.06 -13.57 -29.22
C MET A 1 -31.76 -14.05 -29.82
N SER A 2 -31.17 -13.27 -30.73
CA SER A 2 -29.90 -13.64 -31.36
C SER A 2 -28.79 -13.42 -30.32
N SER A 3 -28.15 -14.48 -29.84
CA SER A 3 -26.98 -14.33 -28.97
C SER A 3 -25.85 -13.76 -29.81
N VAL A 4 -25.42 -12.54 -29.52
CA VAL A 4 -24.17 -12.00 -30.08
C VAL A 4 -23.06 -12.93 -29.60
N ALA A 5 -22.33 -13.55 -30.53
CA ALA A 5 -21.18 -14.37 -30.19
C ALA A 5 -20.15 -13.50 -29.46
N ALA A 6 -19.66 -13.96 -28.31
CA ALA A 6 -18.65 -13.23 -27.56
C ALA A 6 -17.40 -13.02 -28.45
N ASP A 7 -16.93 -11.78 -28.58
CA ASP A 7 -15.67 -11.49 -29.25
C ASP A 7 -14.52 -11.97 -28.36
N LEU A 8 -14.04 -13.19 -28.64
CA LEU A 8 -12.96 -13.82 -27.89
C LEU A 8 -11.64 -13.03 -27.96
N THR A 9 -11.48 -12.14 -28.95
CA THR A 9 -10.32 -11.25 -29.04
C THR A 9 -10.35 -10.19 -27.94
N GLN A 10 -11.53 -9.63 -27.65
CA GLN A 10 -11.73 -8.67 -26.55
C GLN A 10 -11.51 -9.34 -25.19
N VAL A 11 -12.07 -10.54 -25.01
CA VAL A 11 -11.89 -11.34 -23.79
C VAL A 11 -10.41 -11.61 -23.53
N ARG A 12 -9.67 -12.04 -24.55
CA ARG A 12 -8.22 -12.28 -24.43
C ARG A 12 -7.46 -11.00 -24.08
N ALA A 13 -7.75 -9.90 -24.76
CA ALA A 13 -7.09 -8.62 -24.51
C ALA A 13 -7.34 -8.10 -23.08
N ALA A 14 -8.55 -8.29 -22.56
CA ALA A 14 -8.90 -7.93 -21.18
C ALA A 14 -8.14 -8.80 -20.17
N ALA A 15 -8.09 -10.12 -20.40
CA ALA A 15 -7.31 -11.04 -19.58
C ALA A 15 -5.81 -10.72 -19.58
N GLU A 16 -5.25 -10.35 -20.74
CA GLU A 16 -3.86 -9.90 -20.85
C GLU A 16 -3.61 -8.61 -20.05
N LEU A 17 -4.54 -7.65 -20.10
CA LEU A 17 -4.44 -6.40 -19.33
C LEU A 17 -4.46 -6.68 -17.82
N LEU A 18 -5.39 -7.50 -17.34
CA LEU A 18 -5.46 -7.91 -15.94
C LEU A 18 -4.21 -8.69 -15.53
N GLY A 19 -3.69 -9.55 -16.40
CA GLY A 19 -2.42 -10.25 -16.18
C GLY A 19 -1.24 -9.30 -15.96
N PHE A 20 -1.13 -8.24 -16.76
CA PHE A 20 -0.13 -7.18 -16.53
C PHE A 20 -0.36 -6.43 -15.23
N ALA A 21 -1.60 -6.15 -14.86
CA ALA A 21 -1.93 -5.43 -13.62
C ALA A 21 -1.65 -6.25 -12.35
N LEU A 22 -1.84 -7.58 -12.42
CA LEU A 22 -1.51 -8.53 -11.35
C LEU A 22 0.00 -8.77 -11.21
N ALA A 23 0.77 -8.59 -12.28
CA ALA A 23 2.22 -8.62 -12.23
C ALA A 23 2.75 -7.36 -11.51
N ARG A 24 2.92 -7.44 -10.18
CA ARG A 24 3.18 -6.30 -9.27
C ARG A 24 4.26 -5.30 -9.73
N ARG A 25 5.27 -5.75 -10.48
CA ARG A 25 6.39 -4.92 -10.98
C ARG A 25 6.34 -4.63 -12.48
N ALA A 26 5.34 -5.13 -13.21
CA ALA A 26 5.17 -4.82 -14.62
C ALA A 26 4.83 -3.33 -14.80
N ARG A 27 5.41 -2.71 -15.84
CA ARG A 27 5.19 -1.31 -16.16
C ARG A 27 4.86 -1.17 -17.64
N PRO A 28 3.96 -0.23 -18.01
CA PRO A 28 3.71 0.07 -19.40
C PRO A 28 4.93 0.79 -19.98
N VAL A 29 5.56 0.17 -20.97
CA VAL A 29 6.67 0.77 -21.75
C VAL A 29 6.12 1.34 -23.06
N GLU A 30 6.82 2.33 -23.61
CA GLU A 30 6.45 2.90 -24.91
C GLU A 30 6.48 1.83 -26.01
N GLY A 31 5.45 1.82 -26.87
CA GLY A 31 5.28 0.80 -27.91
C GLY A 31 4.96 -0.61 -27.42
N GLY A 32 4.85 -0.84 -26.11
CA GLY A 32 4.57 -2.16 -25.54
C GLY A 32 3.07 -2.51 -25.48
N GLN A 33 2.77 -3.81 -25.49
CA GLN A 33 1.40 -4.35 -25.41
C GLN A 33 0.62 -3.83 -24.21
N TYR A 34 1.23 -3.79 -23.01
CA TYR A 34 0.55 -3.28 -21.82
C TYR A 34 0.10 -1.82 -21.99
N ARG A 35 0.94 -0.98 -22.59
CA ARG A 35 0.58 0.42 -22.85
C ARG A 35 -0.56 0.53 -23.86
N ALA A 36 -0.50 -0.24 -24.95
CA ALA A 36 -1.57 -0.28 -25.93
C ALA A 36 -2.91 -0.71 -25.32
N LEU A 37 -2.91 -1.73 -24.45
CA LEU A 37 -4.13 -2.17 -23.76
C LEU A 37 -4.67 -1.11 -22.78
N LEU A 38 -3.80 -0.41 -22.05
CA LEU A 38 -4.23 0.71 -21.20
C LEU A 38 -4.84 1.86 -22.01
N ASP A 39 -4.27 2.19 -23.16
CA ASP A 39 -4.77 3.26 -24.01
C ASP A 39 -6.15 2.89 -24.58
N ARG A 40 -6.34 1.62 -24.95
CA ARG A 40 -7.67 1.09 -25.31
C ARG A 40 -8.65 1.15 -24.14
N TYR A 41 -8.25 0.71 -22.95
CA TYR A 41 -9.10 0.77 -21.75
C TYR A 41 -9.57 2.20 -21.43
N ARG A 42 -8.74 3.22 -21.70
CA ARG A 42 -9.11 4.63 -21.49
C ARG A 42 -10.02 5.20 -22.58
N SER A 43 -10.00 4.66 -23.79
CA SER A 43 -10.64 5.27 -24.97
C SER A 43 -11.83 4.48 -25.52
N GLU A 44 -11.92 3.18 -25.25
CA GLU A 44 -12.96 2.27 -25.74
C GLU A 44 -13.86 1.82 -24.59
N LEU A 45 -15.07 2.40 -24.46
CA LEU A 45 -16.01 2.07 -23.39
C LEU A 45 -16.34 0.57 -23.33
N GLY A 46 -16.60 -0.06 -24.50
CA GLY A 46 -16.90 -1.49 -24.53
C GLY A 46 -15.74 -2.39 -24.09
N PHE A 47 -14.49 -1.96 -24.29
CA PHE A 47 -13.33 -2.71 -23.77
C PHE A 47 -13.17 -2.51 -22.27
N LYS A 48 -13.40 -1.29 -21.78
CA LYS A 48 -13.46 -1.00 -20.33
C LYS A 48 -14.50 -1.87 -19.63
N ASP A 49 -15.72 -1.94 -20.14
CA ASP A 49 -16.80 -2.75 -19.54
C ASP A 49 -16.41 -4.24 -19.44
N VAL A 50 -15.75 -4.79 -20.46
CA VAL A 50 -15.26 -6.18 -20.44
C VAL A 50 -14.17 -6.38 -19.39
N VAL A 51 -13.23 -5.45 -19.29
CA VAL A 51 -12.14 -5.51 -18.29
C VAL A 51 -12.69 -5.41 -16.88
N ASP A 52 -13.58 -4.46 -16.61
CA ASP A 52 -14.18 -4.24 -15.30
C ASP A 52 -15.04 -5.44 -14.88
N THR A 53 -15.89 -5.94 -15.78
CA THR A 53 -16.70 -7.15 -15.52
C THR A 53 -15.83 -8.38 -15.22
N MET A 54 -14.71 -8.51 -15.93
CA MET A 54 -13.77 -9.61 -15.71
C MET A 54 -13.02 -9.45 -14.38
N ALA A 55 -12.63 -8.23 -14.02
CA ALA A 55 -12.01 -7.93 -12.73
C ALA A 55 -12.98 -8.26 -11.58
N GLU A 56 -14.23 -7.79 -11.66
CA GLU A 56 -15.27 -8.05 -10.67
C GLU A 56 -15.49 -9.56 -10.50
N GLY A 57 -15.59 -10.31 -11.61
CA GLY A 57 -15.72 -11.78 -11.56
C GLY A 57 -14.53 -12.51 -10.93
N LEU A 58 -13.36 -11.86 -10.82
CA LEU A 58 -12.17 -12.37 -10.14
C LEU A 58 -12.07 -11.88 -8.68
N GLY A 59 -13.04 -11.10 -8.19
CA GLY A 59 -12.98 -10.42 -6.89
C GLY A 59 -11.92 -9.33 -6.87
N LEU A 60 -11.82 -8.55 -7.94
CA LEU A 60 -10.87 -7.45 -8.11
C LEU A 60 -11.63 -6.18 -8.53
N GLU A 61 -11.24 -5.05 -7.97
CA GLU A 61 -11.71 -3.72 -8.35
C GLU A 61 -10.59 -2.93 -9.03
N VAL A 62 -10.92 -2.22 -10.12
CA VAL A 62 -9.98 -1.30 -10.78
C VAL A 62 -10.02 0.06 -10.10
N LEU A 63 -9.08 0.30 -9.19
CA LEU A 63 -8.97 1.59 -8.48
C LEU A 63 -8.53 2.75 -9.38
N GLY A 64 -7.77 2.45 -10.43
CA GLY A 64 -7.29 3.49 -11.34
C GLY A 64 -6.25 3.01 -12.34
N VAL A 65 -5.96 3.87 -13.31
CA VAL A 65 -4.98 3.63 -14.38
C VAL A 65 -3.96 4.77 -14.49
N PRO A 66 -3.12 4.99 -13.45
CA PRO A 66 -2.04 5.97 -13.51
C PRO A 66 -1.03 5.64 -14.63
N ARG A 67 -0.08 6.55 -14.84
CA ARG A 67 1.00 6.34 -15.83
C ARG A 67 1.83 5.08 -15.54
N SER A 68 1.89 4.67 -14.28
CA SER A 68 2.65 3.53 -13.80
C SER A 68 1.97 2.16 -14.05
N GLY A 69 0.74 2.14 -14.55
CA GLY A 69 -0.03 0.93 -14.86
C GLY A 69 -1.42 0.93 -14.21
N MET A 70 -2.21 -0.10 -14.49
CA MET A 70 -3.49 -0.35 -13.82
C MET A 70 -3.25 -0.82 -12.38
N VAL A 71 -4.05 -0.31 -11.45
CA VAL A 71 -4.03 -0.67 -10.03
C VAL A 71 -5.32 -1.41 -9.70
N LEU A 72 -5.15 -2.58 -9.09
CA LEU A 72 -6.24 -3.46 -8.69
C LEU A 72 -6.26 -3.61 -7.17
N ALA A 73 -7.45 -3.51 -6.58
CA ALA A 73 -7.72 -3.89 -5.20
C ALA A 73 -8.42 -5.25 -5.18
N PRO A 74 -7.95 -6.21 -4.39
CA PRO A 74 -8.66 -7.46 -4.18
C PRO A 74 -9.77 -7.30 -3.15
N GLU A 75 -10.90 -7.99 -3.36
CA GLU A 75 -11.94 -8.12 -2.34
C GLU A 75 -11.37 -8.75 -1.05
N PRO A 76 -11.82 -8.29 0.13
CA PRO A 76 -11.42 -8.87 1.41
C PRO A 76 -11.67 -10.38 1.47
N GLY A 77 -10.62 -11.15 1.77
CA GLY A 77 -10.69 -12.61 1.88
C GLY A 77 -10.62 -13.38 0.55
N GLY A 78 -10.67 -12.68 -0.59
CA GLY A 78 -10.57 -13.24 -1.93
C GLY A 78 -9.22 -13.93 -2.23
N ALA A 79 -9.14 -14.58 -3.39
CA ALA A 79 -7.94 -15.33 -3.80
C ALA A 79 -6.71 -14.43 -4.05
N PHE A 80 -6.94 -13.17 -4.40
CA PHE A 80 -5.90 -12.17 -4.65
C PHE A 80 -5.61 -11.29 -3.43
N ALA A 81 -6.36 -11.44 -2.33
CA ALA A 81 -6.14 -10.70 -1.11
C ALA A 81 -4.76 -11.04 -0.53
N THR A 82 -3.93 -10.02 -0.29
CA THR A 82 -2.63 -10.25 0.34
C THR A 82 -2.85 -10.46 1.82
N ARG A 83 -2.53 -11.64 2.35
CA ARG A 83 -2.69 -11.94 3.77
C ARG A 83 -1.37 -11.74 4.48
N LEU A 84 -1.45 -11.26 5.73
CA LEU A 84 -0.28 -11.13 6.60
C LEU A 84 0.40 -12.49 6.88
N ALA A 85 -0.36 -13.60 6.79
CA ALA A 85 0.18 -14.95 6.85
C ALA A 85 1.06 -15.33 5.64
N ASP A 86 0.82 -14.71 4.47
CA ASP A 86 1.59 -14.94 3.25
C ASP A 86 2.90 -14.15 3.24
N LEU A 87 2.98 -13.13 4.10
CA LEU A 87 4.06 -12.15 4.15
C LEU A 87 5.38 -12.80 4.56
N ARG A 88 5.40 -13.56 5.67
CA ARG A 88 6.50 -14.47 6.07
C ARG A 88 6.01 -15.51 7.09
N THR A 89 6.40 -16.78 6.91
CA THR A 89 6.13 -17.86 7.88
C THR A 89 6.79 -17.66 9.26
N THR A 90 7.73 -16.73 9.38
CA THR A 90 8.58 -16.51 10.57
C THR A 90 8.19 -15.31 11.44
N MET A 91 7.14 -14.55 11.10
CA MET A 91 6.67 -13.43 11.94
C MET A 91 5.77 -13.94 13.06
N ASP A 92 6.11 -13.59 14.30
CA ASP A 92 5.27 -13.81 15.46
C ASP A 92 4.10 -12.81 15.51
N ALA A 93 3.32 -12.83 16.59
CA ALA A 93 2.14 -11.97 16.73
C ALA A 93 2.51 -10.49 16.87
N ASP A 94 3.61 -10.18 17.54
CA ASP A 94 4.07 -8.82 17.82
C ASP A 94 4.65 -8.19 16.55
N ASP A 95 5.47 -8.94 15.80
CA ASP A 95 5.98 -8.56 14.49
C ASP A 95 4.84 -8.17 13.54
N ARG A 96 3.72 -8.91 13.59
CA ARG A 96 2.53 -8.67 12.75
C ARG A 96 1.80 -7.40 13.14
N LEU A 97 1.64 -7.15 14.44
CA LEU A 97 1.05 -5.92 14.97
C LEU A 97 1.90 -4.71 14.55
N VAL A 98 3.21 -4.79 14.77
CA VAL A 98 4.17 -3.74 14.39
C VAL A 98 4.18 -3.50 12.88
N PHE A 99 4.16 -4.55 12.06
CA PHE A 99 4.10 -4.41 10.61
C PHE A 99 2.83 -3.65 10.17
N GLY A 100 1.67 -4.02 10.73
CA GLY A 100 0.41 -3.35 10.45
C GLY A 100 0.44 -1.88 10.85
N LEU A 101 0.95 -1.57 12.04
CA LEU A 101 1.14 -0.21 12.54
C LEU A 101 2.07 0.61 11.64
N VAL A 102 3.22 0.06 11.25
CA VAL A 102 4.16 0.76 10.37
C VAL A 102 3.53 1.02 9.01
N LEU A 103 2.78 0.06 8.45
CA LEU A 103 2.12 0.24 7.16
C LEU A 103 1.10 1.41 7.19
N ILE A 104 0.26 1.48 8.22
CA ILE A 104 -0.68 2.61 8.40
C ILE A 104 0.07 3.91 8.73
N GLY A 105 1.19 3.84 9.45
CA GLY A 105 2.05 4.98 9.75
C GLY A 105 2.66 5.58 8.49
N VAL A 106 3.16 4.76 7.56
CA VAL A 106 3.65 5.21 6.26
C VAL A 106 2.52 5.86 5.45
N ALA A 107 1.31 5.28 5.47
CA ALA A 107 0.15 5.83 4.79
C ALA A 107 -0.24 7.21 5.34
N ALA A 108 -0.40 7.35 6.65
CA ALA A 108 -0.73 8.60 7.31
C ALA A 108 0.34 9.68 7.12
N PHE A 109 1.61 9.29 7.21
CA PHE A 109 2.74 10.21 7.02
C PHE A 109 2.76 10.84 5.63
N ALA A 110 2.44 10.03 4.61
CA ALA A 110 2.50 10.42 3.20
C ALA A 110 1.22 11.08 2.68
N TYR A 111 0.06 10.73 3.24
CA TYR A 111 -1.27 11.18 2.81
C TYR A 111 -2.11 11.67 4.00
N PRO A 112 -1.69 12.74 4.69
CA PRO A 112 -2.36 13.24 5.89
C PRO A 112 -3.77 13.78 5.63
N THR A 113 -4.09 14.19 4.41
CA THR A 113 -5.39 14.78 4.04
C THR A 113 -5.98 14.09 2.82
N ASP A 114 -7.29 14.20 2.61
CA ASP A 114 -7.93 13.55 1.45
C ASP A 114 -7.49 14.17 0.11
N ALA A 115 -7.13 15.46 0.13
CA ALA A 115 -6.58 16.15 -1.04
C ALA A 115 -5.28 15.50 -1.54
N ASP A 116 -4.53 14.81 -0.67
CA ASP A 116 -3.31 14.09 -1.07
C ASP A 116 -3.62 12.90 -1.99
N PHE A 117 -4.84 12.38 -1.99
CA PHE A 117 -5.26 11.30 -2.89
C PHE A 117 -5.60 11.78 -4.31
N ASP A 118 -5.78 13.08 -4.50
CA ASP A 118 -5.95 13.69 -5.82
C ASP A 118 -4.61 14.12 -6.44
N ASP A 119 -3.58 14.29 -5.61
CA ASP A 119 -2.24 14.68 -6.03
C ASP A 119 -1.42 13.46 -6.54
N PRO A 120 -1.05 13.39 -7.83
CA PRO A 120 -0.25 12.29 -8.37
C PRO A 120 1.25 12.45 -8.08
N GLU A 121 1.68 13.49 -7.36
CA GLU A 121 3.09 13.65 -7.02
C GLU A 121 3.60 12.50 -6.16
N THR A 122 4.79 12.03 -6.53
CA THR A 122 5.47 10.95 -5.83
C THR A 122 5.94 11.44 -4.46
N ARG A 123 5.47 10.82 -3.38
CA ARG A 123 5.90 11.15 -2.02
C ARG A 123 7.27 10.55 -1.73
N LEU A 124 8.21 11.38 -1.27
CA LEU A 124 9.53 10.96 -0.82
C LEU A 124 9.52 10.75 0.69
N VAL A 125 10.01 9.60 1.16
CA VAL A 125 9.96 9.23 2.57
C VAL A 125 11.28 8.61 3.02
N GLU A 126 11.71 8.96 4.23
CA GLU A 126 12.88 8.38 4.89
C GLU A 126 12.45 7.50 6.06
N ILE A 127 13.13 6.35 6.24
CA ILE A 127 12.83 5.40 7.32
C ILE A 127 12.80 6.08 8.69
N VAL A 128 13.81 6.89 9.00
CA VAL A 128 13.94 7.53 10.31
C VAL A 128 12.80 8.51 10.58
N ARG A 129 12.31 9.22 9.56
CA ARG A 129 11.21 10.17 9.69
C ARG A 129 9.88 9.49 9.97
N VAL A 130 9.65 8.33 9.37
CA VAL A 130 8.47 7.50 9.66
C VAL A 130 8.53 6.96 11.09
N ASP A 131 9.70 6.49 11.54
CA ASP A 131 9.89 6.03 12.92
C ASP A 131 9.62 7.14 13.94
N GLU A 132 10.21 8.33 13.73
CA GLU A 132 9.98 9.52 14.56
C GLU A 132 8.49 9.88 14.62
N PHE A 133 7.82 9.90 13.48
CA PHE A 133 6.39 10.19 13.39
C PHE A 133 5.54 9.17 14.14
N ILE A 134 5.78 7.87 13.95
CA ILE A 134 5.02 6.82 14.65
C ILE A 134 5.22 6.96 16.16
N ARG A 135 6.47 7.16 16.62
CA ARG A 135 6.78 7.37 18.04
C ARG A 135 6.07 8.59 18.61
N GLY A 136 6.04 9.70 17.88
CA GLY A 136 5.32 10.92 18.26
C GLY A 136 3.80 10.76 18.29
N SER A 137 3.26 9.71 17.64
CA SER A 137 1.82 9.49 17.50
C SER A 137 1.27 8.37 18.38
N LEU A 138 2.10 7.74 19.23
CA LEU A 138 1.69 6.58 20.04
C LEU A 138 0.55 6.90 21.02
N ASP A 139 0.53 8.11 21.59
CA ASP A 139 -0.53 8.55 22.51
C ASP A 139 -1.90 8.62 21.82
N ALA A 140 -1.95 9.08 20.56
CA ALA A 140 -3.18 9.15 19.78
C ALA A 140 -3.76 7.75 19.52
N LEU A 141 -2.89 6.79 19.19
CA LEU A 141 -3.28 5.38 19.03
C LEU A 141 -3.68 4.73 20.37
N GLY A 142 -2.96 5.07 21.44
CA GLY A 142 -3.26 4.63 22.81
C GLY A 142 -4.67 5.02 23.27
N GLY A 143 -5.12 6.21 22.86
CA GLY A 143 -6.40 6.80 23.21
C GLY A 143 -7.61 6.32 22.40
N LEU A 144 -7.42 5.48 21.37
CA LEU A 144 -8.54 4.97 20.58
C LEU A 144 -9.53 4.19 21.45
N GLY A 145 -10.83 4.34 21.21
CA GLY A 145 -11.87 3.50 21.82
C GLY A 145 -12.08 2.23 20.98
N GLY A 146 -12.34 1.09 21.62
CA GLY A 146 -12.58 -0.17 20.90
C GLY A 146 -13.02 -1.30 21.82
N VAL A 147 -13.70 -2.28 21.25
CA VAL A 147 -14.11 -3.52 21.93
C VAL A 147 -13.14 -4.65 21.61
N GLU A 148 -13.23 -5.75 22.34
CA GLU A 148 -12.40 -6.94 22.09
C GLU A 148 -12.52 -7.41 20.63
N GLY A 149 -11.38 -7.64 19.98
CA GLY A 149 -11.26 -8.06 18.59
C GLY A 149 -11.38 -6.93 17.56
N SER A 150 -11.55 -5.68 17.97
CA SER A 150 -11.71 -4.55 17.05
C SER A 150 -10.37 -4.10 16.43
N PRO A 151 -10.38 -3.42 15.25
CA PRO A 151 -9.19 -2.80 14.69
C PRO A 151 -8.49 -1.83 15.64
N GLU A 152 -9.26 -1.09 16.45
CA GLU A 152 -8.77 -0.10 17.40
C GLU A 152 -8.05 -0.76 18.58
N GLU A 153 -8.54 -1.89 19.08
CA GLU A 153 -7.81 -2.66 20.09
C GLU A 153 -6.47 -3.16 19.54
N ARG A 154 -6.45 -3.68 18.30
CA ARG A 154 -5.20 -4.11 17.66
C ARG A 154 -4.23 -2.95 17.45
N ALA A 155 -4.72 -1.77 17.07
CA ALA A 155 -3.90 -0.57 16.93
C ALA A 155 -3.27 -0.16 18.26
N ARG A 156 -4.04 -0.21 19.36
CA ARG A 156 -3.53 0.06 20.71
C ARG A 156 -2.48 -0.95 21.14
N ALA A 157 -2.72 -2.24 20.92
CA ALA A 157 -1.75 -3.30 21.21
C ALA A 157 -0.46 -3.11 20.41
N ALA A 158 -0.57 -2.78 19.12
CA ALA A 158 0.59 -2.49 18.28
C ALA A 158 1.38 -1.27 18.78
N ALA A 159 0.69 -0.21 19.22
CA ALA A 159 1.33 0.98 19.78
C ALA A 159 2.13 0.65 21.06
N GLN A 160 1.58 -0.19 21.95
CA GLN A 160 2.29 -0.66 23.14
C GLN A 160 3.55 -1.44 22.80
N VAL A 161 3.43 -2.45 21.92
CA VAL A 161 4.58 -3.24 21.45
C VAL A 161 5.64 -2.33 20.82
N TYR A 162 5.23 -1.39 19.97
CA TYR A 162 6.15 -0.46 19.31
C TYR A 162 6.87 0.47 20.29
N ALA A 163 6.17 0.95 21.33
CA ALA A 163 6.74 1.79 22.38
C ALA A 163 7.88 1.08 23.13
N ASP A 164 7.71 -0.21 23.40
CA ASP A 164 8.66 -1.03 24.15
C ASP A 164 9.91 -1.42 23.33
N LEU A 165 9.85 -1.33 22.01
CA LEU A 165 10.97 -1.65 21.13
C LEU A 165 12.04 -0.53 21.12
N PRO A 166 13.33 -0.87 21.23
CA PRO A 166 14.40 0.09 21.04
C PRO A 166 14.40 0.63 19.60
N GLN A 167 14.87 1.86 19.43
CA GLN A 167 14.91 2.48 18.11
C GLN A 167 15.89 1.79 17.16
N LEU A 168 17.09 1.47 17.66
CA LEU A 168 18.15 0.85 16.89
C LEU A 168 18.86 -0.24 17.69
N ILE A 169 18.92 -1.43 17.09
CA ILE A 169 19.87 -2.47 17.46
C ILE A 169 20.72 -2.75 16.23
N THR A 170 22.03 -2.85 16.41
CA THR A 170 22.96 -3.19 15.33
C THR A 170 23.48 -4.62 15.46
N THR A 171 23.64 -5.30 14.33
CA THR A 171 24.40 -6.55 14.26
C THR A 171 25.89 -6.27 14.41
N GLN A 172 26.69 -7.32 14.60
CA GLN A 172 28.16 -7.21 14.58
C GLN A 172 28.72 -6.63 13.28
N THR A 173 27.96 -6.72 12.17
CA THR A 173 28.33 -6.17 10.86
C THR A 173 27.81 -4.74 10.63
N GLY A 174 27.23 -4.10 11.66
CA GLY A 174 26.71 -2.73 11.59
C GLY A 174 25.36 -2.58 10.89
N ARG A 175 24.69 -3.68 10.51
CA ARG A 175 23.34 -3.64 9.93
C ARG A 175 22.29 -3.54 11.04
N ARG A 176 21.09 -3.07 10.71
CA ARG A 176 19.96 -3.10 11.65
C ARG A 176 19.56 -4.54 11.96
N ALA A 177 19.52 -4.89 13.25
CA ALA A 177 19.03 -6.18 13.73
C ALA A 177 17.51 -6.13 13.94
N ARG A 178 16.86 -7.30 13.90
CA ARG A 178 15.45 -7.42 14.29
C ARG A 178 15.25 -7.09 15.77
N GLY A 179 14.01 -6.80 16.15
CA GLY A 179 13.67 -6.34 17.50
C GLY A 179 13.96 -4.85 17.74
N CYS A 180 14.11 -4.05 16.67
CA CYS A 180 14.13 -2.60 16.75
C CYS A 180 13.23 -1.98 15.70
N THR A 181 12.73 -0.77 15.98
CA THR A 181 11.69 -0.14 15.15
C THR A 181 12.22 0.28 13.78
N LEU A 182 13.47 0.76 13.68
CA LEU A 182 14.05 1.09 12.38
C LEU A 182 14.17 -0.14 11.46
N LYS A 183 14.39 -1.34 12.03
CA LYS A 183 14.38 -2.57 11.23
C LYS A 183 12.98 -2.95 10.77
N ALA A 184 11.98 -2.76 11.63
CA ALA A 184 10.58 -3.01 11.25
C ALA A 184 10.13 -2.08 10.11
N VAL A 185 10.48 -0.79 10.19
CA VAL A 185 10.21 0.18 9.12
C VAL A 185 10.92 -0.20 7.82
N GLU A 186 12.20 -0.58 7.89
CA GLU A 186 12.95 -1.09 6.73
C GLU A 186 12.28 -2.31 6.07
N GLU A 187 11.82 -3.27 6.86
CA GLU A 187 11.16 -4.48 6.34
C GLU A 187 9.81 -4.17 5.67
N VAL A 188 9.03 -3.21 6.17
CA VAL A 188 7.80 -2.75 5.51
C VAL A 188 8.10 -2.07 4.18
N PHE A 189 9.11 -1.19 4.10
CA PHE A 189 9.51 -0.58 2.83
C PHE A 189 10.01 -1.62 1.83
N GLY A 190 10.80 -2.60 2.28
CA GLY A 190 11.22 -3.72 1.44
C GLY A 190 10.02 -4.48 0.85
N TRP A 191 9.02 -4.78 1.69
CA TRP A 191 7.78 -5.38 1.22
C TRP A 191 7.01 -4.48 0.24
N LEU A 192 6.90 -3.18 0.50
CA LEU A 192 6.25 -2.22 -0.42
C LEU A 192 6.96 -2.18 -1.78
N VAL A 193 8.30 -2.29 -1.81
CA VAL A 193 9.07 -2.40 -3.06
C VAL A 193 8.74 -3.69 -3.81
N GLU A 194 8.68 -4.82 -3.12
CA GLU A 194 8.25 -6.10 -3.69
C GLU A 194 6.82 -6.02 -4.26
N GLN A 195 5.94 -5.27 -3.60
CA GLN A 195 4.57 -5.02 -4.05
C GLN A 195 4.46 -4.01 -5.21
N GLY A 196 5.57 -3.40 -5.61
CA GLY A 196 5.58 -2.32 -6.59
C GLY A 196 4.89 -1.03 -6.13
N ALA A 197 4.66 -0.92 -4.81
CA ALA A 197 4.05 0.19 -4.09
C ALA A 197 5.07 1.26 -3.66
N ALA A 198 6.35 0.90 -3.54
CA ALA A 198 7.46 1.81 -3.31
C ALA A 198 8.64 1.54 -4.28
N ARG A 199 9.60 2.46 -4.32
CA ARG A 199 10.90 2.30 -5.00
C ARG A 199 12.00 2.92 -4.16
N GLU A 200 13.17 2.31 -4.13
CA GLU A 200 14.35 2.91 -3.51
C GLU A 200 14.78 4.17 -4.27
N ALA A 201 15.05 5.25 -3.54
CA ALA A 201 15.60 6.50 -4.05
C ALA A 201 17.11 6.54 -3.80
N GLY A 202 17.85 5.53 -4.27
CA GLY A 202 19.24 5.30 -3.87
C GLY A 202 20.23 6.44 -4.18
N THR A 203 19.86 7.39 -5.07
CA THR A 203 20.64 8.61 -5.31
C THR A 203 20.56 9.62 -4.17
N LEU A 204 19.53 9.55 -3.32
CA LEU A 204 19.31 10.44 -2.17
C LEU A 204 19.82 9.83 -0.85
N GLY A 205 20.04 8.52 -0.82
CA GLY A 205 20.64 7.81 0.30
C GLY A 205 20.09 6.39 0.45
N PRO A 206 20.80 5.51 1.18
CA PRO A 206 20.19 4.30 1.70
C PRO A 206 19.10 4.74 2.69
N ASP A 207 17.91 4.13 2.63
CA ASP A 207 16.73 4.44 3.49
C ASP A 207 15.76 5.51 2.99
N THR A 208 15.96 6.05 1.79
CA THR A 208 15.00 6.95 1.15
C THR A 208 14.19 6.20 0.08
N PHE A 209 12.87 6.41 0.06
CA PHE A 209 11.94 5.73 -0.84
C PHE A 209 10.98 6.71 -1.52
N HIS A 210 10.62 6.39 -2.76
CA HIS A 210 9.52 6.97 -3.49
C HIS A 210 8.27 6.09 -3.36
N LEU A 211 7.18 6.64 -2.81
CA LEU A 211 5.88 5.99 -2.82
C LEU A 211 5.19 6.18 -4.16
N THR A 212 4.67 5.10 -4.72
CA THR A 212 4.07 5.09 -6.07
C THR A 212 2.57 5.39 -6.06
N ASP A 213 2.00 5.74 -7.21
CA ASP A 213 0.54 5.86 -7.38
C ASP A 213 -0.23 4.62 -6.92
N ARG A 214 0.38 3.44 -7.06
CA ARG A 214 -0.21 2.19 -6.59
C ARG A 214 -0.45 2.23 -5.09
N PHE A 215 0.53 2.71 -4.32
CA PHE A 215 0.37 2.82 -2.88
C PHE A 215 -0.71 3.85 -2.53
N ARG A 216 -0.66 5.03 -3.16
CA ARG A 216 -1.66 6.10 -2.98
C ARG A 216 -3.09 5.59 -3.19
N LEU A 217 -3.33 4.90 -4.30
CA LEU A 217 -4.67 4.38 -4.64
C LEU A 217 -5.11 3.29 -3.66
N LEU A 218 -4.21 2.38 -3.27
CA LEU A 218 -4.54 1.36 -2.25
C LEU A 218 -4.85 1.97 -0.89
N VAL A 219 -4.15 3.04 -0.49
CA VAL A 219 -4.45 3.77 0.75
C VAL A 219 -5.79 4.49 0.65
N ALA A 220 -6.08 5.14 -0.47
CA ALA A 220 -7.36 5.82 -0.70
C ALA A 220 -8.56 4.86 -0.61
N ASP A 221 -8.41 3.65 -1.18
CA ASP A 221 -9.41 2.58 -1.12
C ASP A 221 -9.64 2.06 0.32
N SER A 222 -8.57 1.96 1.10
CA SER A 222 -8.62 1.49 2.50
C SER A 222 -8.79 2.63 3.53
N ALA A 223 -9.08 3.86 3.09
CA ALA A 223 -9.19 5.03 3.96
C ALA A 223 -10.43 4.97 4.88
N GLY A 224 -10.39 5.70 6.00
CA GLY A 224 -11.51 5.80 6.95
C GLY A 224 -11.49 4.78 8.11
N GLY A 225 -10.33 4.14 8.35
CA GLY A 225 -10.11 3.35 9.56
C GLY A 225 -9.64 4.24 10.71
N ALA A 226 -10.23 4.10 11.91
CA ALA A 226 -9.97 4.97 13.06
C ALA A 226 -8.48 5.13 13.42
N ALA A 227 -7.67 4.07 13.25
CA ALA A 227 -6.23 4.14 13.49
C ALA A 227 -5.48 4.96 12.43
N LEU A 228 -5.88 4.85 11.16
CA LEU A 228 -5.32 5.66 10.09
C LEU A 228 -5.72 7.13 10.29
N ASP A 229 -6.99 7.39 10.60
CA ASP A 229 -7.51 8.75 10.81
C ASP A 229 -6.81 9.44 12.00
N ALA A 230 -6.64 8.74 13.12
CA ALA A 230 -5.92 9.28 14.28
C ALA A 230 -4.46 9.67 13.94
N LEU A 231 -3.76 8.88 13.11
CA LEU A 231 -2.40 9.22 12.67
C LEU A 231 -2.40 10.38 11.67
N ARG A 232 -3.38 10.44 10.76
CA ARG A 232 -3.53 11.54 9.79
C ARG A 232 -3.81 12.87 10.48
N ASP A 233 -4.58 12.87 11.57
CA ASP A 233 -4.83 14.05 12.40
C ASP A 233 -3.54 14.60 13.02
N VAL A 234 -2.71 13.72 13.61
CA VAL A 234 -1.41 14.11 14.16
C VAL A 234 -0.51 14.69 13.05
N ARG A 235 -0.43 14.01 11.90
CA ARG A 235 0.43 14.44 10.80
C ARG A 235 -0.01 15.78 10.21
N SER A 236 -1.31 15.97 10.02
CA SER A 236 -1.89 17.21 9.53
C SER A 236 -1.55 18.39 10.44
N ALA A 237 -1.60 18.20 11.76
CA ALA A 237 -1.22 19.21 12.74
C ALA A 237 0.29 19.56 12.71
N GLU A 238 1.17 18.57 12.53
CA GLU A 238 2.61 18.80 12.38
C GLU A 238 2.93 19.63 11.13
N VAL A 239 2.32 19.28 9.99
CA VAL A 239 2.51 19.98 8.71
C VAL A 239 2.01 21.41 8.77
N ALA A 240 0.86 21.66 9.43
CA ALA A 240 0.33 23.01 9.61
C ALA A 240 1.17 23.89 10.54
N SER A 241 2.01 23.29 11.39
CA SER A 241 2.86 23.98 12.36
C SER A 241 4.30 24.24 11.87
N SER A 242 4.65 23.74 10.68
CA SER A 242 5.98 23.86 10.06
C SER A 242 6.04 24.99 9.04
#